data_AF-K2Q9I7-F1
#
_entry.id   AF-K2Q9I7-F1
#
_cell.length_a   1.000
_cell.length_b   1.000
_cell.length_c   1.000
_cell.angle_alpha   90.00
_cell.angle_beta   90.00
_cell.angle_gamma   90.00
#
_symmetry.space_group_name_H-M   'P 1'
#
loop_
_entity.id
_entity.type
_entity.pdbx_description
1 polymer ?
#
loop_
_entity_poly.entity_id
_entity_poly.type
_entity_poly.pdbx_seq_one_letter_code
_entity_poly.pdbx_strand_id
1 'polypeptide(L)'
;MHAFKGARTLSEFAGRKIHVECLKCEIRRRYDGDAMIARVGRDAVMPDLLNRIARGNGCTLNDAPTPNGIRCAMHYCSQAANLASSA
;
A
#
# COMPACT_ATOMS: atom_id res chain seq x y z
N MET A 1 -21.13 0.50 -7.58
CA MET A 1 -20.05 0.86 -6.62
C MET A 1 -19.55 2.24 -7.01
N HIS A 2 -19.82 3.27 -6.21
CA HIS A 2 -19.42 4.63 -6.53
C HIS A 2 -17.91 4.79 -6.30
N ALA A 3 -17.13 4.86 -7.37
CA ALA A 3 -15.75 5.31 -7.31
C ALA A 3 -15.76 6.76 -6.82
N PHE A 4 -15.21 7.02 -5.63
CA PHE A 4 -15.00 8.39 -5.17
C PHE A 4 -14.13 9.11 -6.20
N LYS A 5 -14.67 10.19 -6.78
CA LYS A 5 -14.03 11.04 -7.78
C LYS A 5 -12.72 11.58 -7.19
N GLY A 6 -11.59 10.93 -7.51
CA GLY A 6 -10.24 11.27 -6.99
C GLY A 6 -9.55 10.18 -6.17
N ALA A 7 -10.17 9.01 -5.93
CA ALA A 7 -9.49 7.89 -5.28
C ALA A 7 -8.43 7.30 -6.24
N ARG A 8 -7.16 7.32 -5.83
CA ARG A 8 -6.10 6.68 -6.63
C ARG A 8 -6.31 5.18 -6.73
N THR A 9 -6.14 4.65 -7.93
CA THR A 9 -6.27 3.22 -8.22
C THR A 9 -4.91 2.62 -8.55
N LEU A 10 -4.84 1.29 -8.47
CA LEU A 10 -3.62 0.56 -8.76
C LEU A 10 -3.18 0.72 -10.23
N SER A 11 -4.11 1.02 -11.14
CA SER A 11 -3.81 1.34 -12.54
C SER A 11 -2.77 2.43 -12.73
N GLU A 12 -2.70 3.42 -11.84
CA GLU A 12 -1.73 4.53 -11.89
C GLU A 12 -0.28 4.09 -11.58
N PHE A 13 -0.11 2.84 -11.17
CA PHE A 13 1.17 2.22 -10.84
C PHE A 13 1.61 1.15 -11.85
N ALA A 14 0.90 0.98 -12.98
CA ALA A 14 1.41 0.16 -14.09
C ALA A 14 2.81 0.65 -14.51
N GLY A 15 3.77 -0.26 -14.66
CA GLY A 15 5.17 0.06 -14.93
C GLY A 15 5.94 0.74 -13.78
N ARG A 16 5.35 0.91 -12.59
CA ARG A 16 5.98 1.62 -11.45
C ARG A 16 6.14 0.69 -10.24
N LYS A 17 7.06 1.05 -9.34
CA LYS A 17 7.22 0.35 -8.05
C LYS A 17 6.33 0.96 -6.98
N ILE A 18 5.69 0.09 -6.20
CA ILE A 18 4.87 0.45 -5.04
C ILE A 18 5.68 0.17 -3.79
N HIS A 19 5.96 1.21 -3.01
CA HIS A 19 6.72 1.09 -1.77
C HIS A 19 5.76 1.22 -0.61
N VAL A 20 5.85 0.30 0.34
CA VAL A 20 5.04 0.33 1.56
C VAL A 20 5.93 0.09 2.76
N GLU A 21 5.55 0.72 3.86
CA GLU A 21 6.15 0.42 5.15
C GLU A 21 5.13 0.45 6.29
N CYS A 22 5.43 -0.31 7.33
CA CYS A 22 4.75 -0.30 8.61
C CYS A 22 5.80 -0.45 9.71
N LEU A 23 6.13 0.62 10.42
CA LEU A 23 7.13 0.58 11.49
C LEU A 23 6.72 -0.36 12.63
N LYS A 24 5.42 -0.45 12.93
CA LYS A 24 4.90 -1.31 14.01
C LYS A 24 5.03 -2.81 13.72
N CYS A 25 4.85 -3.18 12.45
CA CYS A 25 4.97 -4.58 12.00
C CYS A 25 6.38 -4.85 11.43
N GLU A 26 7.30 -3.87 11.49
CA GLU A 26 8.66 -3.92 10.93
C GLU A 26 8.71 -4.34 9.45
N ILE A 27 7.66 -3.97 8.70
CA ILE A 27 7.53 -4.30 7.27
C ILE A 27 8.07 -3.14 6.45
N ARG A 28 9.00 -3.44 5.54
CA ARG A 28 9.39 -2.56 4.43
C ARG A 28 9.47 -3.39 3.15
N ARG A 29 8.59 -3.11 2.18
CA ARG A 29 8.49 -3.91 0.95
C ARG A 29 8.37 -3.01 -0.28
N ARG A 30 8.89 -3.53 -1.40
CA ARG A 30 8.74 -2.95 -2.72
C ARG A 30 8.04 -3.98 -3.59
N TYR A 31 6.94 -3.58 -4.21
CA TYR A 31 6.19 -4.41 -5.13
C TYR A 31 6.31 -3.84 -6.54
N ASP A 32 6.33 -4.75 -7.52
CA ASP A 32 6.15 -4.38 -8.90
C ASP A 32 4.66 -4.09 -9.17
N GLY A 33 4.37 -2.94 -9.76
CA GLY A 33 3.00 -2.50 -10.02
C GLY A 33 2.27 -3.40 -11.00
N ASP A 34 2.92 -3.86 -12.07
CA ASP A 34 2.31 -4.77 -13.04
C ASP A 34 2.03 -6.14 -12.43
N ALA A 35 2.97 -6.66 -11.64
CA ALA A 35 2.75 -7.90 -10.89
C ALA A 35 1.60 -7.77 -9.88
N MET A 36 1.44 -6.61 -9.24
CA MET A 36 0.32 -6.35 -8.34
C MET A 36 -0.99 -6.25 -9.12
N ILE A 37 -1.02 -5.52 -10.25
CA ILE A 37 -2.18 -5.42 -11.12
C ILE A 37 -2.64 -6.81 -11.57
N ALA A 38 -1.72 -7.67 -11.99
CA ALA A 38 -2.01 -9.05 -12.39
C ALA A 38 -2.63 -9.89 -11.26
N ARG A 39 -2.33 -9.55 -9.99
CA ARG A 39 -2.80 -10.28 -8.80
C ARG A 39 -4.12 -9.77 -8.24
N VAL A 40 -4.32 -8.45 -8.16
CA VAL A 40 -5.46 -7.83 -7.47
C VAL A 40 -6.41 -7.04 -8.39
N GLY A 41 -6.03 -6.81 -9.64
CA GLY A 41 -6.83 -6.09 -10.63
C GLY A 41 -6.52 -4.59 -10.68
N ARG A 42 -6.76 -4.01 -11.85
CA ARG A 42 -6.48 -2.60 -12.21
C ARG A 42 -7.29 -1.59 -11.39
N ASP A 43 -8.52 -1.94 -11.06
CA ASP A 43 -9.49 -1.08 -10.36
C ASP A 43 -9.36 -1.15 -8.83
N ALA A 44 -8.35 -1.86 -8.31
CA ALA A 44 -8.09 -1.91 -6.88
C ALA A 44 -7.76 -0.51 -6.35
N VAL A 45 -8.55 -0.04 -5.38
CA VAL A 45 -8.33 1.26 -4.75
C VAL A 45 -7.16 1.19 -3.76
N MET A 46 -6.30 2.20 -3.78
CA MET A 46 -5.06 2.21 -2.99
C MET A 46 -5.26 1.99 -1.48
N PRO A 47 -6.25 2.58 -0.80
CA PRO A 47 -6.46 2.33 0.62
C PRO A 47 -6.81 0.86 0.93
N ASP A 48 -7.64 0.22 0.10
CA ASP A 48 -7.99 -1.19 0.25
C ASP A 48 -6.77 -2.09 0.02
N LEU A 49 -5.93 -1.73 -0.96
CA LEU A 49 -4.71 -2.47 -1.24
C LEU A 49 -3.73 -2.48 -0.05
N LEU A 50 -3.60 -1.40 0.72
CA LEU A 50 -2.77 -1.39 1.94
C LEU A 50 -3.24 -2.43 2.95
N ASN A 51 -4.55 -2.55 3.15
CA ASN A 51 -5.12 -3.55 4.06
C ASN A 51 -4.80 -4.98 3.60
N ARG A 52 -4.93 -5.25 2.29
CA ARG A 52 -4.58 -6.56 1.72
C ARG A 52 -3.10 -6.87 1.87
N ILE A 53 -2.23 -5.90 1.63
CA ILE A 53 -0.78 -6.05 1.80
C ILE A 53 -0.44 -6.31 3.28
N ALA A 54 -1.05 -5.57 4.21
CA ALA A 54 -0.83 -5.77 5.65
C ALA A 54 -1.22 -7.18 6.10
N ARG A 55 -2.40 -7.65 5.69
CA ARG A 55 -2.85 -9.03 5.95
C ARG A 55 -1.94 -10.07 5.32
N GLY A 56 -1.56 -9.89 4.06
CA GLY A 56 -0.68 -10.82 3.34
C GLY A 56 0.73 -10.93 3.91
N ASN A 57 1.21 -9.91 4.65
CA ASN A 57 2.47 -9.96 5.39
C ASN A 57 2.30 -10.40 6.86
N GLY A 58 1.10 -10.81 7.28
CA GLY A 58 0.83 -11.32 8.63
C GLY A 58 0.63 -10.25 9.71
N CYS A 59 0.35 -8.99 9.35
CA CYS A 59 0.14 -7.92 10.33
C CYS A 59 -1.24 -8.08 11.00
N THR A 60 -1.26 -8.65 12.21
CA THR A 60 -2.46 -8.96 13.00
C THR A 60 -3.22 -7.73 13.47
N LEU A 61 -2.55 -6.56 13.53
CA LEU A 61 -3.13 -5.28 13.92
C LEU A 61 -4.03 -4.65 12.83
N ASN A 62 -4.10 -5.28 11.65
CA ASN A 62 -4.96 -4.82 10.56
C ASN A 62 -6.39 -5.36 10.66
N ASP A 63 -6.62 -6.34 11.52
CA ASP A 63 -7.92 -6.92 11.79
C ASP A 63 -8.43 -6.47 13.17
N ALA A 64 -9.75 -6.35 13.31
CA ALA A 64 -10.39 -6.00 14.57
C ALA A 64 -10.82 -7.27 15.32
N PRO A 65 -10.84 -7.25 16.66
CA PRO A 65 -10.42 -6.17 17.56
C PRO A 65 -8.89 -6.09 17.70
N THR A 66 -8.37 -4.87 17.82
CA THR A 66 -6.93 -4.63 18.05
C THR A 66 -6.60 -4.52 19.53
N PRO A 67 -5.50 -5.11 20.03
CA PRO A 67 -5.08 -4.95 21.42
C PRO A 67 -4.82 -3.48 21.75
N ASN A 68 -5.37 -2.98 22.87
CA ASN A 68 -5.10 -1.64 23.42
C ASN A 68 -5.35 -0.47 22.44
N GLY A 69 -6.22 -0.65 21.43
CA GLY A 69 -6.49 0.36 20.40
C GLY A 69 -5.36 0.56 19.38
N ILE A 70 -4.33 -0.30 19.40
CA ILE A 70 -3.19 -0.19 18.48
C ILE A 70 -3.55 -0.74 17.11
N ARG A 71 -3.64 0.13 16.11
CA ARG A 71 -3.88 -0.27 14.72
C ARG A 71 -2.62 -0.39 13.89
N CYS A 72 -2.70 -1.21 12.83
CA CYS A 72 -1.75 -1.23 11.73
C CYS A 72 -1.49 0.20 11.21
N ALA A 73 -0.22 0.53 10.99
CA ALA A 73 0.23 1.83 10.48
C ALA A 73 0.89 1.70 9.10
N MET A 74 0.46 0.71 8.32
CA MET A 74 0.95 0.51 6.96
C MET A 74 0.58 1.71 6.09
N HIS A 75 1.56 2.28 5.41
CA HIS A 75 1.35 3.40 4.51
C HIS A 75 2.24 3.25 3.26
N TYR A 76 1.83 3.93 2.18
CA TYR A 76 2.69 4.06 1.01
C TYR A 76 3.83 5.02 1.32
N CYS A 77 5.05 4.56 1.11
CA CYS A 77 6.21 5.45 1.16
C CYS A 77 6.22 6.24 -0.15
N SER A 78 6.14 7.57 -0.09
CA SER A 78 6.37 8.38 -1.27
C SER A 78 7.83 8.20 -1.69
N GLN A 79 8.08 7.55 -2.82
CA GLN A 79 9.32 7.81 -3.57
C GLN A 79 9.24 9.23 -4.14
N ALA A 80 9.31 10.23 -3.28
CA ALA A 80 9.38 11.65 -3.60
C ALA A 80 10.36 12.35 -2.66
N ALA A 81 11.45 11.67 -2.30
CA ALA A 81 12.55 12.25 -1.52
C ALA A 81 13.94 11.88 -2.08
N ASN A 82 14.05 11.47 -3.35
CA ASN A 82 15.36 11.18 -3.95
C ASN A 82 15.49 11.56 -5.44
N LEU A 83 14.78 12.59 -5.88
CA LEU A 83 14.98 13.20 -7.22
C LEU A 83 15.23 14.72 -7.15
N ALA A 84 15.83 15.20 -6.06
CA ALA A 84 16.19 16.62 -5.88
C ALA A 84 17.62 16.83 -5.31
N SER A 85 18.57 15.93 -5.60
CA SER A 85 19.99 16.16 -5.25
C SER A 85 20.96 15.69 -6.33
N SER A 86 20.53 15.65 -7.59
CA SER A 86 21.42 15.40 -8.73
C SER A 86 20.96 16.20 -9.95
N ALA A 87 21.11 17.51 -9.87
CA ALA A 87 21.31 18.44 -11.00
C ALA A 87 21.76 19.78 -10.43
#